data_AF-A0A1H0NSI7-F1
#
_entry.id   AF-A0A1H0NSI7-F1
#
_cell.length_a   1.000
_cell.length_b   1.000
_cell.length_c   1.000
_cell.angle_alpha   90.00
_cell.angle_beta   90.00
_cell.angle_gamma   90.00
#
_symmetry.space_group_name_H-M   'P 1'
#
loop_
_entity.id
_entity.type
_entity.pdbx_description
1 polymer ?
#
loop_
_entity_poly.entity_id
_entity_poly.type
_entity_poly.pdbx_seq_one_letter_code
_entity_poly.pdbx_strand_id
1 'polypeptide(L)'
;MAVNDQLGNVSYLGFQAALAGYIAALVCFGIEFASSRGMAPTPAEAVSMTLRAAGRGGTAVMDRESIGQIVKPPRAARRSMAALFGRAGLIVTTIGFVAHVFSIITRGIAAGRAPWGNMYEFTSLFCAAAITGFLVVLWKTKARSVGFFVMIPVVILMFIGGTKLYTQVESLVPALHSYWLVIHVLAVSLSSGVLMVSGVASVMYLLRSRYERKLLAEKAWAGSAEDAASGSAGGFVPEALVANKSRLAALPSLTTLDRVAYRSAIVAFPVFTFAVIAGAMWAEVAWGRYWGWDPKETCAFITWVFYAAYLHARATAGWRGSRAAWISVLGLVSVIFNLFFINMVVSGLHSYAGLN
;
A
#
# COMPACT_ATOMS: atom_id res chain seq x y z
N MET A 1 -33.70 -12.12 -14.11
CA MET A 1 -33.07 -13.46 -14.18
C MET A 1 -32.99 -13.97 -12.75
N ALA A 2 -33.34 -15.22 -12.49
CA ALA A 2 -33.25 -15.78 -11.13
C ALA A 2 -31.78 -15.84 -10.68
N VAL A 3 -31.53 -15.57 -9.40
CA VAL A 3 -30.19 -15.66 -8.81
C VAL A 3 -29.67 -17.10 -8.92
N ASN A 4 -28.39 -17.26 -9.28
CA ASN A 4 -27.73 -18.56 -9.33
C ASN A 4 -26.90 -18.80 -8.06
N ASP A 5 -27.48 -19.54 -7.10
CA ASP A 5 -26.85 -19.81 -5.80
C ASP A 5 -25.56 -20.65 -5.90
N GLN A 6 -25.48 -21.56 -6.88
CA GLN A 6 -24.27 -22.36 -7.10
C GLN A 6 -23.09 -21.48 -7.51
N LEU A 7 -23.31 -20.55 -8.45
CA LEU A 7 -22.30 -19.56 -8.83
C LEU A 7 -22.00 -18.58 -7.68
N GLY A 8 -23.00 -18.26 -6.84
CA GLY A 8 -22.80 -17.49 -5.62
C GLY A 8 -21.82 -18.15 -4.65
N ASN A 9 -21.94 -19.46 -4.45
CA ASN A 9 -21.02 -20.24 -3.63
C ASN A 9 -19.61 -20.32 -4.24
N VAL A 10 -19.50 -20.50 -5.56
CA VAL A 10 -18.21 -20.48 -6.27
C VAL A 10 -17.53 -19.12 -6.12
N SER A 11 -18.29 -18.02 -6.22
CA SER A 11 -17.77 -16.68 -5.96
C SER A 11 -17.24 -16.56 -4.53
N TYR A 12 -17.97 -17.04 -3.53
CA TYR A 12 -17.55 -16.97 -2.14
C TYR A 12 -16.28 -17.79 -1.87
N LEU A 13 -16.16 -19.00 -2.44
CA LEU A 13 -14.94 -19.80 -2.38
C LEU A 13 -13.76 -19.07 -3.04
N GLY A 14 -13.98 -18.41 -4.17
CA GLY A 14 -12.96 -17.56 -4.81
C GLY A 14 -12.51 -16.40 -3.91
N PHE A 15 -13.44 -15.79 -3.17
CA PHE A 15 -13.12 -14.73 -2.21
C PHE A 15 -12.28 -15.25 -1.04
N GLN A 16 -12.65 -16.42 -0.49
CA GLN A 16 -11.89 -17.07 0.58
C GLN A 16 -10.49 -17.48 0.14
N ALA A 17 -10.37 -18.03 -1.08
CA ALA A 17 -9.08 -18.39 -1.68
C ALA A 17 -8.20 -17.14 -1.88
N ALA A 18 -8.78 -16.02 -2.33
CA ALA A 18 -8.09 -14.75 -2.43
C ALA A 18 -7.60 -14.24 -1.07
N LEU A 19 -8.45 -14.27 -0.03
CA LEU A 19 -8.08 -13.88 1.33
C LEU A 19 -6.94 -14.75 1.87
N ALA A 20 -7.02 -16.07 1.72
CA ALA A 20 -5.95 -16.99 2.12
C ALA A 20 -4.63 -16.68 1.38
N GLY A 21 -4.71 -16.42 0.07
CA GLY A 21 -3.58 -15.96 -0.73
C GLY A 21 -2.97 -14.66 -0.21
N TYR A 22 -3.79 -13.64 0.08
CA TYR A 22 -3.29 -12.37 0.60
C TYR A 22 -2.70 -12.48 2.01
N ILE A 23 -3.23 -13.34 2.87
CA ILE A 23 -2.61 -13.65 4.18
C ILE A 23 -1.25 -14.30 3.98
N ALA A 24 -1.14 -15.31 3.12
CA ALA A 24 0.13 -15.96 2.82
C ALA A 24 1.14 -14.98 2.19
N ALA A 25 0.68 -14.08 1.31
CA ALA A 25 1.51 -13.02 0.73
C ALA A 25 1.97 -12.01 1.78
N LEU A 26 1.10 -11.60 2.71
CA LEU A 26 1.44 -10.73 3.83
C LEU A 26 2.56 -11.34 4.70
N VAL A 27 2.44 -12.63 5.01
CA VAL A 27 3.48 -13.37 5.75
C VAL A 27 4.79 -13.41 4.96
N CYS A 28 4.74 -13.75 3.66
CA CYS A 28 5.92 -13.79 2.80
C CYS A 28 6.64 -12.43 2.72
N PHE A 29 5.90 -11.34 2.49
CA PHE A 29 6.46 -9.99 2.47
C PHE A 29 6.98 -9.56 3.86
N GLY A 30 6.30 -9.99 4.93
CA GLY A 30 6.77 -9.78 6.30
C GLY A 30 8.10 -10.48 6.59
N ILE A 31 8.27 -11.72 6.10
CA ILE A 31 9.52 -12.47 6.21
C ILE A 31 10.63 -11.81 5.38
N GLU A 32 10.35 -11.37 4.15
CA GLU A 32 11.31 -10.61 3.34
C GLU A 32 11.75 -9.34 4.08
N PHE A 33 10.78 -8.55 4.57
CA PHE A 33 11.04 -7.31 5.28
C PHE A 33 11.83 -7.56 6.58
N ALA A 34 11.48 -8.56 7.37
CA ALA A 34 12.21 -8.92 8.59
C ALA A 34 13.61 -9.48 8.32
N SER A 35 13.79 -10.20 7.21
CA SER A 35 15.06 -10.82 6.80
C SER A 35 16.02 -9.83 6.17
N SER A 36 15.53 -8.70 5.67
CA SER A 36 16.34 -7.61 5.10
C SER A 36 17.12 -6.75 6.13
N ARG A 37 17.05 -7.10 7.43
CA ARG A 37 17.84 -6.49 8.52
C ARG A 37 19.34 -6.50 8.23
N GLY A 38 20.01 -5.36 8.46
CA GLY A 38 21.48 -5.28 8.48
C GLY A 38 22.13 -5.32 7.10
N MET A 39 21.43 -4.91 6.04
CA MET A 39 21.96 -4.88 4.69
C MET A 39 22.90 -3.68 4.41
N ALA A 40 23.17 -2.81 5.38
CA ALA A 40 24.28 -1.85 5.30
C ALA A 40 25.62 -2.62 5.35
N PRO A 41 26.56 -2.39 4.41
CA PRO A 41 27.84 -3.09 4.43
C PRO A 41 28.48 -2.95 5.82
N THR A 42 29.07 -4.04 6.34
CA THR A 42 29.87 -3.90 7.56
C THR A 42 31.04 -2.95 7.26
N PRO A 43 31.68 -2.37 8.28
CA PRO A 43 32.82 -1.46 8.08
C PRO A 43 33.94 -2.11 7.29
N ALA A 44 34.21 -3.38 7.58
CA ALA A 44 35.17 -4.20 6.84
C ALA A 44 34.72 -4.45 5.39
N GLU A 45 33.42 -4.62 5.12
CA GLU A 45 32.87 -4.74 3.78
C GLU A 45 32.86 -3.41 3.01
N ALA A 46 32.58 -2.29 3.68
CA ALA A 46 32.61 -0.96 3.10
C ALA A 46 34.04 -0.56 2.74
N VAL A 47 34.98 -0.77 3.66
CA VAL A 47 36.43 -0.57 3.43
C VAL A 47 36.93 -1.49 2.32
N SER A 48 36.56 -2.78 2.30
CA SER A 48 36.97 -3.68 1.20
C SER A 48 36.31 -3.35 -0.14
N MET A 49 35.08 -2.83 -0.17
CA MET A 49 34.44 -2.34 -1.40
C MET A 49 35.13 -1.07 -1.92
N THR A 50 35.48 -0.14 -1.03
CA THR A 50 36.25 1.08 -1.36
C THR A 50 37.66 0.73 -1.81
N LEU A 51 38.35 -0.20 -1.14
CA LEU A 51 39.67 -0.70 -1.52
C LEU A 51 39.63 -1.49 -2.84
N ARG A 52 38.56 -2.25 -3.13
CA ARG A 52 38.37 -2.92 -4.43
C ARG A 52 38.06 -1.94 -5.55
N ALA A 53 37.35 -0.85 -5.26
CA ALA A 53 37.12 0.23 -6.21
C ALA A 53 38.42 1.04 -6.47
N ALA A 54 39.24 1.25 -5.44
CA ALA A 54 40.56 1.89 -5.54
C ALA A 54 41.64 0.97 -6.14
N GLY A 55 41.51 -0.34 -5.96
CA GLY A 55 42.46 -1.37 -6.41
C GLY A 55 42.42 -1.69 -7.91
N ARG A 56 41.65 -0.95 -8.71
CA ARG A 56 41.68 -1.06 -10.18
C ARG A 56 43.03 -0.69 -10.82
N GLY A 57 44.01 -0.24 -10.03
CA GLY A 57 45.37 0.09 -10.49
C GLY A 57 46.51 -0.80 -9.96
N GLY A 58 46.26 -1.87 -9.20
CA GLY A 58 47.34 -2.66 -8.59
C GLY A 58 47.12 -4.17 -8.68
N THR A 59 48.08 -4.88 -9.26
CA THR A 59 48.12 -6.35 -9.31
C THR A 59 48.44 -6.94 -7.94
N ALA A 60 47.42 -7.38 -7.20
CA ALA A 60 47.61 -8.16 -5.99
C ALA A 60 47.78 -9.65 -6.31
N VAL A 61 48.85 -10.26 -5.82
CA VAL A 61 49.10 -11.71 -5.88
C VAL A 61 48.17 -12.39 -4.88
N MET A 62 47.28 -13.28 -5.35
CA MET A 62 46.44 -14.10 -4.47
C MET A 62 47.14 -15.42 -4.12
N ASP A 63 47.03 -15.79 -2.85
CA ASP A 63 47.49 -17.06 -2.31
C ASP A 63 46.63 -18.24 -2.82
N ARG A 64 47.31 -19.31 -3.26
CA ARG A 64 46.74 -20.45 -4.00
C ARG A 64 45.91 -21.38 -3.11
N GLU A 65 46.14 -21.36 -1.79
CA GLU A 65 45.38 -22.17 -0.82
C GLU A 65 43.95 -21.68 -0.57
N SER A 66 43.62 -20.45 -0.98
CA SER A 66 42.28 -19.87 -0.81
C SER A 66 41.28 -20.25 -1.93
N ILE A 67 41.74 -20.97 -2.96
CA ILE A 67 40.94 -21.34 -4.13
C ILE A 67 40.22 -22.66 -3.86
N GLY A 68 38.96 -22.60 -3.39
CA GLY A 68 38.08 -23.77 -3.42
C GLY A 68 36.91 -23.76 -2.45
N GLN A 69 37.00 -23.03 -1.34
CA GLN A 69 35.89 -22.97 -0.38
C GLN A 69 35.01 -21.74 -0.63
N ILE A 70 33.96 -21.90 -1.44
CA ILE A 70 32.84 -20.96 -1.46
C ILE A 70 32.00 -21.20 -0.19
N VAL A 71 32.52 -20.83 0.97
CA VAL A 71 31.68 -20.65 2.16
C VAL A 71 30.80 -19.45 1.87
N LYS A 72 29.54 -19.69 1.48
CA LYS A 72 28.57 -18.60 1.34
C LYS A 72 28.48 -17.92 2.70
N PRO A 73 28.86 -16.64 2.83
CA PRO A 73 28.78 -15.98 4.13
C PRO A 73 27.31 -16.02 4.60
N PRO A 74 27.04 -16.12 5.92
CA PRO A 74 25.67 -16.20 6.46
C PRO A 74 24.74 -15.11 5.91
N ARG A 75 25.32 -13.94 5.58
CA ARG A 75 24.67 -12.80 4.94
C ARG A 75 24.17 -13.08 3.52
N ALA A 76 24.94 -13.83 2.70
CA ALA A 76 24.54 -14.22 1.34
C ALA A 76 23.38 -15.22 1.35
N ALA A 77 23.37 -16.18 2.29
CA ALA A 77 22.25 -17.10 2.48
C ALA A 77 20.98 -16.35 2.91
N ARG A 78 21.08 -15.41 3.85
CA ARG A 78 19.95 -14.58 4.28
C ARG A 78 19.37 -13.72 3.15
N ARG A 79 20.24 -13.16 2.29
CA ARG A 79 19.83 -12.40 1.09
C ARG A 79 19.10 -13.28 0.08
N SER A 80 19.55 -14.53 -0.09
CA SER A 80 18.88 -15.53 -0.94
C SER A 80 17.49 -15.87 -0.42
N MET A 81 17.35 -16.13 0.89
CA MET A 81 16.06 -16.45 1.52
C MET A 81 15.09 -15.25 1.47
N ALA A 82 15.54 -14.04 1.79
CA ALA A 82 14.72 -12.84 1.68
C ALA A 82 14.20 -12.63 0.24
N ALA A 83 15.06 -12.83 -0.76
CA ALA A 83 14.67 -12.72 -2.15
C ALA A 83 13.66 -13.80 -2.58
N LEU A 84 13.80 -15.03 -2.07
CA LEU A 84 12.87 -16.13 -2.30
C LEU A 84 11.49 -15.80 -1.74
N PHE A 85 11.39 -15.43 -0.45
CA PHE A 85 10.12 -15.06 0.18
C PHE A 85 9.48 -13.84 -0.50
N GLY A 86 10.27 -12.87 -0.95
CA GLY A 86 9.73 -11.75 -1.72
C GLY A 86 9.17 -12.13 -3.09
N ARG A 87 9.76 -13.13 -3.77
CA ARG A 87 9.23 -13.67 -5.03
C ARG A 87 7.98 -14.53 -4.79
N ALA A 88 8.02 -15.38 -3.76
CA ALA A 88 6.88 -16.17 -3.33
C ALA A 88 5.68 -15.27 -2.98
N GLY A 89 5.90 -14.21 -2.20
CA GLY A 89 4.87 -13.23 -1.85
C GLY A 89 4.22 -12.60 -3.08
N LEU A 90 5.00 -12.27 -4.12
CA LEU A 90 4.47 -11.75 -5.37
C LEU A 90 3.65 -12.80 -6.15
N ILE A 91 4.15 -14.02 -6.27
CA ILE A 91 3.44 -15.11 -6.96
C ILE A 91 2.10 -15.37 -6.28
N VAL A 92 2.12 -15.53 -4.95
CA VAL A 92 0.92 -15.77 -4.15
C VAL A 92 -0.05 -14.58 -4.21
N THR A 93 0.46 -13.34 -4.20
CA THR A 93 -0.37 -12.14 -4.42
C THR A 93 -1.08 -12.21 -5.77
N THR A 94 -0.36 -12.61 -6.82
CA THR A 94 -0.91 -12.67 -8.18
C THR A 94 -1.96 -13.77 -8.30
N ILE A 95 -1.72 -14.95 -7.73
CA ILE A 95 -2.69 -16.05 -7.67
C ILE A 95 -3.94 -15.61 -6.88
N GLY A 96 -3.74 -15.01 -5.70
CA GLY A 96 -4.84 -14.48 -4.89
C GLY A 96 -5.63 -13.39 -5.63
N PHE A 97 -4.96 -12.55 -6.41
CA PHE A 97 -5.60 -11.54 -7.24
C PHE A 97 -6.43 -12.13 -8.37
N VAL A 98 -5.94 -13.16 -9.06
CA VAL A 98 -6.71 -13.88 -10.08
C VAL A 98 -7.96 -14.52 -9.45
N ALA A 99 -7.83 -15.17 -8.29
CA ALA A 99 -8.96 -15.71 -7.55
C ALA A 99 -9.95 -14.61 -7.11
N HIS A 100 -9.45 -13.44 -6.73
CA HIS A 100 -10.30 -12.31 -6.32
C HIS A 100 -11.10 -11.75 -7.49
N VAL A 101 -10.46 -11.56 -8.65
CA VAL A 101 -11.14 -11.11 -9.88
C VAL A 101 -12.16 -12.16 -10.33
N PHE A 102 -11.78 -13.44 -10.29
CA PHE A 102 -12.71 -14.54 -10.56
C PHE A 102 -13.93 -14.51 -9.63
N SER A 103 -13.73 -14.26 -8.33
CA SER A 103 -14.80 -14.12 -7.35
C SER A 103 -15.77 -12.98 -7.70
N ILE A 104 -15.24 -11.81 -8.09
CA ILE A 104 -16.05 -10.65 -8.48
C ILE A 104 -16.83 -10.95 -9.77
N ILE A 105 -16.19 -11.53 -10.79
CA ILE A 105 -16.85 -11.83 -12.07
C ILE A 105 -17.97 -12.86 -11.87
N THR A 106 -17.69 -13.97 -11.17
CA THR A 106 -18.68 -15.01 -10.90
C THR A 106 -19.83 -14.49 -10.05
N ARG A 107 -19.58 -13.57 -9.11
CA ARG A 107 -20.61 -12.86 -8.35
C ARG A 107 -21.55 -12.07 -9.25
N GLY A 108 -20.99 -11.32 -10.21
CA GLY A 108 -21.77 -10.53 -11.16
C GLY A 108 -22.64 -11.40 -12.07
N ILE A 109 -22.09 -12.52 -12.56
CA ILE A 109 -22.84 -13.50 -13.37
C ILE A 109 -23.96 -14.13 -12.53
N ALA A 110 -23.67 -14.53 -11.28
CA ALA A 110 -24.66 -15.12 -10.38
C ALA A 110 -25.84 -14.20 -10.09
N ALA A 111 -25.56 -12.89 -9.98
CA ALA A 111 -26.57 -11.87 -9.71
C ALA A 111 -27.30 -11.37 -10.97
N GLY A 112 -26.76 -11.63 -12.18
CA GLY A 112 -27.27 -11.08 -13.43
C GLY A 112 -27.13 -9.54 -13.52
N ARG A 113 -26.19 -8.98 -12.77
CA ARG A 113 -25.96 -7.53 -12.63
C ARG A 113 -24.52 -7.24 -12.23
N ALA A 114 -24.17 -5.97 -12.24
CA ALA A 114 -22.90 -5.54 -11.70
C ALA A 114 -22.84 -5.78 -10.16
N PRO A 115 -21.80 -6.46 -9.63
CA PRO A 115 -21.73 -6.91 -8.24
C PRO A 115 -21.11 -5.84 -7.35
N TRP A 116 -21.85 -4.75 -7.12
CA TRP A 116 -21.45 -3.66 -6.23
C TRP A 116 -22.67 -3.00 -5.55
N GLY A 117 -23.67 -3.81 -5.20
CA GLY A 117 -24.93 -3.39 -4.59
C GLY A 117 -24.94 -3.40 -3.06
N ASN A 118 -23.92 -3.97 -2.41
CA ASN A 118 -23.82 -4.06 -0.95
C ASN A 118 -22.37 -3.84 -0.46
N MET A 119 -22.19 -3.77 0.86
CA MET A 119 -20.90 -3.47 1.48
C MET A 119 -19.84 -4.56 1.28
N TYR A 120 -20.22 -5.84 1.19
CA TYR A 120 -19.30 -6.92 0.86
C TYR A 120 -18.73 -6.76 -0.55
N GLU A 121 -19.62 -6.57 -1.52
CA GLU A 121 -19.29 -6.37 -2.92
C GLU A 121 -18.43 -5.10 -3.12
N PHE A 122 -18.78 -4.01 -2.45
CA PHE A 122 -18.02 -2.75 -2.46
C PHE A 122 -16.61 -2.91 -1.86
N THR A 123 -16.51 -3.54 -0.70
CA THR A 123 -15.21 -3.78 -0.02
C THR A 123 -14.32 -4.68 -0.87
N SER A 124 -14.90 -5.71 -1.51
CA SER A 124 -14.17 -6.59 -2.43
C SER A 124 -13.60 -5.80 -3.62
N LEU A 125 -14.41 -4.96 -4.26
CA LEU A 125 -13.96 -4.13 -5.40
C LEU A 125 -12.89 -3.11 -4.99
N PHE A 126 -13.06 -2.45 -3.84
CA PHE A 126 -12.06 -1.54 -3.27
C PHE A 126 -10.70 -2.25 -3.05
N CYS A 127 -10.72 -3.44 -2.46
CA CYS A 127 -9.52 -4.23 -2.22
C CYS A 127 -8.88 -4.70 -3.54
N ALA A 128 -9.68 -5.13 -4.52
CA ALA A 128 -9.18 -5.50 -5.85
C ALA A 128 -8.52 -4.30 -6.56
N ALA A 129 -9.11 -3.11 -6.47
CA ALA A 129 -8.53 -1.89 -7.00
C ALA A 129 -7.20 -1.53 -6.33
N ALA A 130 -7.11 -1.69 -5.00
CA ALA A 130 -5.89 -1.43 -4.26
C ALA A 130 -4.75 -2.40 -4.64
N ILE A 131 -5.05 -3.69 -4.77
CA ILE A 131 -4.07 -4.69 -5.23
C ILE A 131 -3.66 -4.41 -6.67
N THR A 132 -4.59 -4.02 -7.54
CA THR A 132 -4.28 -3.58 -8.92
C THR A 132 -3.30 -2.40 -8.91
N GLY A 133 -3.58 -1.37 -8.11
CA GLY A 133 -2.71 -0.22 -7.94
C GLY A 133 -1.32 -0.61 -7.41
N PHE A 134 -1.27 -1.53 -6.44
CA PHE A 134 -0.01 -2.07 -5.93
C PHE A 134 0.80 -2.83 -6.99
N LEU A 135 0.16 -3.71 -7.77
CA LEU A 135 0.82 -4.45 -8.84
C LEU A 135 1.38 -3.51 -9.92
N VAL A 136 0.65 -2.45 -10.28
CA VAL A 136 1.12 -1.42 -11.22
C VAL A 136 2.33 -0.66 -10.63
N VAL A 137 2.27 -0.25 -9.37
CA VAL A 137 3.38 0.40 -8.66
C VAL A 137 4.61 -0.51 -8.63
N LEU A 138 4.41 -1.80 -8.34
CA LEU A 138 5.46 -2.79 -8.28
C LEU A 138 6.13 -2.96 -9.65
N TRP A 139 5.34 -3.03 -10.72
CA TRP A 139 5.86 -3.13 -12.09
C TRP A 139 6.74 -1.92 -12.46
N LYS A 140 6.35 -0.72 -12.05
CA LYS A 140 7.09 0.52 -12.39
C LYS A 140 8.31 0.78 -11.50
N THR A 141 8.23 0.46 -10.21
CA THR A 141 9.26 0.84 -9.22
C THR A 141 10.12 -0.31 -8.73
N LYS A 142 9.67 -1.55 -8.92
CA LYS A 142 10.27 -2.77 -8.36
C LYS A 142 10.39 -2.75 -6.83
N ALA A 143 9.69 -1.84 -6.16
CA ALA A 143 9.73 -1.64 -4.71
C ALA A 143 8.84 -2.67 -3.99
N ARG A 144 9.31 -3.92 -3.92
CA ARG A 144 8.57 -5.06 -3.32
C ARG A 144 8.16 -4.82 -1.86
N SER A 145 8.98 -4.10 -1.09
CA SER A 145 8.70 -3.79 0.31
C SER A 145 7.43 -2.95 0.52
N VAL A 146 6.92 -2.26 -0.52
CA VAL A 146 5.61 -1.58 -0.46
C VAL A 146 4.47 -2.59 -0.28
N GLY A 147 4.64 -3.82 -0.80
CA GLY A 147 3.64 -4.88 -0.73
C GLY A 147 3.27 -5.27 0.68
N PHE A 148 4.25 -5.34 1.60
CA PHE A 148 3.96 -5.63 3.00
C PHE A 148 2.96 -4.64 3.61
N PHE A 149 3.17 -3.33 3.39
CA PHE A 149 2.35 -2.29 3.98
C PHE A 149 1.00 -2.12 3.30
N VAL A 150 0.88 -2.42 2.00
CA VAL A 150 -0.42 -2.41 1.31
C VAL A 150 -1.26 -3.63 1.68
N MET A 151 -0.63 -4.79 1.89
CA MET A 151 -1.34 -6.02 2.26
C MET A 151 -2.01 -5.94 3.62
N ILE A 152 -1.44 -5.20 4.58
CA ILE A 152 -2.03 -5.06 5.93
C ILE A 152 -3.49 -4.56 5.88
N PRO A 153 -3.78 -3.36 5.34
CA PRO A 153 -5.17 -2.92 5.25
C PRO A 153 -6.00 -3.85 4.36
N VAL A 154 -5.49 -4.32 3.21
CA VAL A 154 -6.27 -5.21 2.32
C VAL A 154 -6.74 -6.48 3.03
N VAL A 155 -5.85 -7.17 3.76
CA VAL A 155 -6.20 -8.38 4.51
C VAL A 155 -7.21 -8.08 5.61
N ILE A 156 -7.04 -6.99 6.35
CA ILE A 156 -8.00 -6.58 7.39
C ILE A 156 -9.38 -6.33 6.77
N LEU A 157 -9.43 -5.56 5.68
CA LEU A 157 -10.69 -5.23 5.02
C LEU A 157 -11.38 -6.44 4.41
N MET A 158 -10.62 -7.35 3.79
CA MET A 158 -11.18 -8.59 3.25
C MET A 158 -11.64 -9.55 4.34
N PHE A 159 -10.93 -9.62 5.47
CA PHE A 159 -11.36 -10.41 6.62
C PHE A 159 -12.68 -9.88 7.19
N ILE A 160 -12.80 -8.56 7.40
CA ILE A 160 -14.06 -7.94 7.84
C ILE A 160 -15.16 -8.15 6.79
N GLY A 161 -14.82 -7.98 5.50
CA GLY A 161 -15.70 -8.23 4.37
C GLY A 161 -16.33 -9.62 4.41
N GLY A 162 -15.51 -10.66 4.55
CA GLY A 162 -15.98 -12.05 4.58
C GLY A 162 -16.67 -12.47 5.87
N THR A 163 -16.39 -11.84 7.02
CA THR A 163 -16.92 -12.27 8.33
C THR A 163 -18.09 -11.46 8.84
N LYS A 164 -18.14 -10.15 8.53
CA LYS A 164 -19.14 -9.22 9.06
C LYS A 164 -20.05 -8.62 7.99
N LEU A 165 -19.57 -8.51 6.76
CA LEU A 165 -20.32 -7.86 5.68
C LEU A 165 -20.88 -8.86 4.65
N TYR A 166 -20.50 -10.14 4.73
CA TYR A 166 -20.92 -11.14 3.77
C TYR A 166 -22.44 -11.26 3.75
N THR A 167 -22.99 -11.15 2.55
CA THR A 167 -24.41 -11.30 2.25
C THR A 167 -24.56 -12.30 1.11
N GLN A 168 -25.72 -12.94 0.99
CA GLN A 168 -25.98 -13.85 -0.13
C GLN A 168 -26.16 -13.06 -1.43
N VAL A 169 -26.10 -13.76 -2.56
CA VAL A 169 -26.37 -13.12 -3.86
C VAL A 169 -27.84 -12.74 -3.89
N GLU A 170 -28.14 -11.46 -4.08
CA GLU A 170 -29.51 -10.96 -4.08
C GLU A 170 -29.74 -9.98 -5.25
N SER A 171 -31.01 -9.85 -5.66
CA SER A 171 -31.46 -8.81 -6.59
C SER A 171 -31.31 -7.42 -5.97
N LEU A 172 -31.09 -6.40 -6.80
CA LEU A 172 -31.01 -5.02 -6.30
C LEU A 172 -32.35 -4.56 -5.74
N VAL A 173 -32.29 -3.79 -4.66
CA VAL A 173 -33.42 -2.99 -4.19
C VAL A 173 -33.78 -1.97 -5.28
N PRO A 174 -35.07 -1.63 -5.53
CA PRO A 174 -35.49 -0.76 -6.64
C PRO A 174 -34.72 0.56 -6.77
N ALA A 175 -34.33 1.19 -5.65
CA ALA A 175 -33.56 2.44 -5.62
C ALA A 175 -32.13 2.32 -6.23
N LEU A 176 -31.63 1.09 -6.43
CA LEU A 176 -30.31 0.82 -6.99
C LEU A 176 -30.33 0.47 -8.49
N HIS A 177 -31.50 0.46 -9.13
CA HIS A 177 -31.64 0.23 -10.56
C HIS A 177 -31.30 1.49 -11.38
N SER A 178 -30.04 1.89 -11.37
CA SER A 178 -29.55 3.02 -12.16
C SER A 178 -28.15 2.77 -12.70
N TYR A 179 -27.93 3.14 -13.97
CA TYR A 179 -26.60 3.09 -14.58
C TYR A 179 -25.63 4.06 -13.89
N TRP A 180 -26.12 5.16 -13.31
CA TRP A 180 -25.31 6.09 -12.54
C TRP A 180 -24.73 5.47 -11.29
N LEU A 181 -25.46 4.58 -10.60
CA LEU A 181 -24.93 3.85 -9.45
C LEU A 181 -23.75 2.98 -9.88
N VAL A 182 -23.89 2.23 -10.97
CA VAL A 182 -22.84 1.34 -11.48
C VAL A 182 -21.58 2.13 -11.80
N ILE A 183 -21.73 3.26 -12.48
CA ILE A 183 -20.61 4.15 -12.85
C ILE A 183 -19.97 4.75 -11.59
N HIS A 184 -20.79 5.28 -10.67
CA HIS A 184 -20.35 5.91 -9.44
C HIS A 184 -19.57 4.94 -8.55
N VAL A 185 -20.16 3.78 -8.24
CA VAL A 185 -19.58 2.81 -7.29
C VAL A 185 -18.29 2.20 -7.86
N LEU A 186 -18.24 1.96 -9.18
CA LEU A 186 -17.03 1.53 -9.86
C LEU A 186 -15.94 2.61 -9.76
N ALA A 187 -16.25 3.85 -10.12
CA ALA A 187 -15.29 4.95 -10.10
C ALA A 187 -14.76 5.23 -8.69
N VAL A 188 -15.62 5.26 -7.67
CA VAL A 188 -15.20 5.52 -6.29
C VAL A 188 -14.38 4.36 -5.73
N SER A 189 -14.71 3.10 -6.05
CA SER A 189 -13.92 1.94 -5.60
C SER A 189 -12.53 1.90 -6.24
N LEU A 190 -12.47 2.10 -7.56
CA LEU A 190 -11.21 2.09 -8.30
C LEU A 190 -10.26 3.19 -7.81
N SER A 191 -10.78 4.41 -7.73
CA SER A 191 -9.98 5.56 -7.27
C SER A 191 -9.58 5.42 -5.81
N SER A 192 -10.49 5.07 -4.91
CA SER A 192 -10.19 4.96 -3.47
C SER A 192 -9.18 3.85 -3.17
N GLY A 193 -9.24 2.72 -3.89
CA GLY A 193 -8.23 1.67 -3.78
C GLY A 193 -6.83 2.14 -4.18
N VAL A 194 -6.70 2.92 -5.25
CA VAL A 194 -5.41 3.50 -5.67
C VAL A 194 -4.96 4.62 -4.72
N LEU A 195 -5.87 5.43 -4.20
CA LEU A 195 -5.59 6.41 -3.14
C LEU A 195 -5.08 5.73 -1.87
N MET A 196 -5.57 4.53 -1.53
CA MET A 196 -5.02 3.77 -0.40
C MET A 196 -3.53 3.47 -0.60
N VAL A 197 -3.10 3.11 -1.80
CA VAL A 197 -1.67 2.91 -2.13
C VAL A 197 -0.88 4.20 -1.93
N SER A 198 -1.44 5.35 -2.32
CA SER A 198 -0.82 6.68 -2.08
C SER A 198 -0.64 6.96 -0.58
N GLY A 199 -1.70 6.74 0.19
CA GLY A 199 -1.70 6.92 1.63
C GLY A 199 -0.68 6.04 2.34
N VAL A 200 -0.65 4.75 1.99
CA VAL A 200 0.31 3.78 2.54
C VAL A 200 1.75 4.20 2.21
N ALA A 201 2.02 4.60 0.96
CA ALA A 201 3.35 5.10 0.58
C ALA A 201 3.74 6.37 1.38
N SER A 202 2.77 7.24 1.70
CA SER A 202 2.98 8.42 2.54
C SER A 202 3.26 8.06 4.01
N VAL A 203 2.58 7.05 4.58
CA VAL A 203 2.92 6.50 5.90
C VAL A 203 4.36 5.98 5.91
N MET A 204 4.73 5.16 4.90
CA MET A 204 6.09 4.66 4.76
C MET A 204 7.11 5.79 4.62
N TYR A 205 6.78 6.86 3.87
CA TYR A 205 7.63 8.04 3.74
C TYR A 205 7.91 8.69 5.09
N LEU A 206 6.87 8.88 5.92
CA LEU A 206 7.01 9.46 7.26
C LEU A 206 7.87 8.58 8.18
N LEU A 207 7.68 7.26 8.14
CA LEU A 207 8.50 6.30 8.90
C LEU A 207 9.97 6.36 8.48
N ARG A 208 10.23 6.36 7.16
CA ARG A 208 11.59 6.47 6.61
C ARG A 208 12.22 7.82 6.94
N SER A 209 11.46 8.91 6.85
CA SER A 209 11.94 10.27 7.08
C SER A 209 12.28 10.50 8.56
N ARG A 210 11.46 9.96 9.49
CA ARG A 210 11.78 9.99 10.93
C ARG A 210 13.07 9.25 11.24
N TYR A 211 13.28 8.12 10.58
CA TYR A 211 14.49 7.32 10.74
C TYR A 211 15.74 8.02 10.20
N GLU A 212 15.70 8.57 8.99
CA GLU A 212 16.84 9.31 8.42
C GLU A 212 17.19 10.55 9.25
N ARG A 213 16.21 11.28 9.80
CA ARG A 213 16.47 12.40 10.73
C ARG A 213 17.20 11.97 12.00
N LYS A 214 16.80 10.84 12.60
CA LYS A 214 17.48 10.31 13.79
C LYS A 214 18.92 9.93 13.47
N LEU A 215 19.13 9.25 12.34
CA LEU A 215 20.46 8.85 11.89
C LEU A 215 21.38 10.05 11.68
N LEU A 216 20.87 11.13 11.08
CA LEU A 216 21.63 12.37 10.88
C LEU A 216 21.97 13.04 12.21
N ALA A 217 21.04 13.07 13.16
CA ALA A 217 21.29 13.62 14.50
C ALA A 217 22.34 12.81 15.27
N GLU A 218 22.29 11.48 15.20
CA GLU A 218 23.30 10.59 15.80
C GLU A 218 24.68 10.80 15.17
N LYS A 219 24.76 10.94 13.84
CA LYS A 219 26.02 11.24 13.12
C LYS A 219 26.58 12.62 13.50
N ALA A 220 25.73 13.64 13.60
CA ALA A 220 26.14 14.98 14.00
C ALA A 220 26.65 15.02 15.44
N TRP A 221 25.96 14.33 16.37
CA TRP A 221 26.41 14.17 17.75
C TRP A 221 27.77 13.46 17.82
N ALA A 222 27.93 12.35 17.11
CA ALA A 222 29.18 11.59 17.10
C ALA A 222 30.37 12.42 16.55
N GLY A 223 30.17 13.17 15.46
CA GLY A 223 31.19 14.08 14.93
C GLY A 223 31.58 15.18 15.92
N SER A 224 30.58 15.80 16.59
CA SER A 224 30.87 16.84 17.59
C SER A 224 31.62 16.33 18.81
N ALA A 225 31.38 15.09 19.23
CA ALA A 225 32.08 14.47 20.34
C ALA A 225 33.54 14.13 19.99
N GLU A 226 33.81 13.79 18.73
CA GLU A 226 35.16 13.52 18.22
C GLU A 226 35.95 14.83 18.02
N ASP A 227 35.33 15.88 17.48
CA ASP A 227 35.95 17.21 17.37
C ASP A 227 36.38 17.75 18.74
N ALA A 228 35.56 17.50 19.78
CA ALA A 228 35.87 17.88 21.15
C ALA A 228 36.98 17.02 21.80
N ALA A 229 37.10 15.75 21.40
CA ALA A 229 38.06 14.79 21.98
C ALA A 229 39.43 14.78 21.28
N SER A 230 39.47 15.06 19.97
CA SER A 230 40.68 14.86 19.15
C SER A 230 41.55 16.12 18.99
N GLY A 231 41.04 17.31 19.29
CA GLY A 231 41.77 18.59 19.14
C GLY A 231 42.34 18.84 17.74
N SER A 232 42.02 17.99 16.77
CA SER A 232 42.59 17.97 15.43
C SER A 232 41.45 17.80 14.43
N ALA A 233 41.37 18.75 13.50
CA ALA A 233 40.41 18.73 12.41
C ALA A 233 40.77 17.59 11.43
N GLY A 234 40.36 16.35 11.73
CA GLY A 234 40.69 15.21 10.88
C GLY A 234 40.22 13.83 11.34
N GLY A 235 39.26 13.75 12.26
CA GLY A 235 38.71 12.48 12.74
C GLY A 235 37.90 11.74 11.68
N PHE A 236 38.45 10.65 11.14
CA PHE A 236 37.73 9.76 10.22
C PHE A 236 36.78 8.88 11.04
N VAL A 237 35.51 9.28 11.17
CA VAL A 237 34.48 8.45 11.77
C VAL A 237 34.48 7.09 11.06
N PRO A 238 34.85 5.97 11.72
CA PRO A 238 34.62 4.68 11.13
C PRO A 238 33.09 4.55 11.05
N GLU A 239 32.56 4.45 9.82
CA GLU A 239 31.12 4.25 9.53
C GLU A 239 30.53 3.01 10.27
N ALA A 240 31.42 2.25 10.92
CA ALA A 240 31.23 1.21 11.92
C ALA A 240 30.42 1.52 13.16
N LEU A 241 30.60 2.68 13.80
CA LEU A 241 30.02 2.88 15.12
C LEU A 241 28.50 3.10 15.05
N VAL A 242 27.99 3.49 13.88
CA VAL A 242 26.56 3.61 13.61
C VAL A 242 26.03 2.33 12.94
N ALA A 243 26.40 1.17 13.48
CA ALA A 243 25.92 -0.14 13.05
C ALA A 243 24.39 -0.21 13.12
N ASN A 244 23.77 0.09 11.98
CA ASN A 244 22.37 0.44 11.88
C ASN A 244 21.47 -0.79 11.89
N LYS A 245 20.89 -1.09 13.06
CA LYS A 245 20.04 -2.29 13.27
C LYS A 245 18.56 -2.07 12.96
N SER A 246 18.15 -0.88 12.51
CA SER A 246 16.74 -0.54 12.32
C SER A 246 16.12 -1.24 11.11
N ARG A 247 14.92 -1.82 11.27
CA ARG A 247 14.12 -2.38 10.16
C ARG A 247 13.71 -1.31 9.14
N LEU A 248 13.69 -0.03 9.54
CA LEU A 248 13.34 1.10 8.68
C LEU A 248 14.43 1.38 7.63
N ALA A 249 15.63 0.84 7.80
CA ALA A 249 16.70 0.85 6.80
C ALA A 249 16.30 0.14 5.50
N ALA A 250 15.44 -0.87 5.59
CA ALA A 250 15.00 -1.68 4.47
C ALA A 250 13.85 -1.07 3.67
N LEU A 251 13.27 0.03 4.14
CA LEU A 251 12.27 0.77 3.37
C LEU A 251 12.92 1.37 2.11
N PRO A 252 12.15 1.55 1.01
CA PRO A 252 12.64 2.24 -0.17
C PRO A 252 13.09 3.66 0.17
N SER A 253 13.91 4.25 -0.70
CA SER A 253 14.32 5.64 -0.57
C SER A 253 13.12 6.58 -0.46
N LEU A 254 13.30 7.70 0.25
CA LEU A 254 12.29 8.76 0.32
C LEU A 254 11.80 9.18 -1.06
N THR A 255 12.72 9.30 -2.03
CA THR A 255 12.39 9.64 -3.43
C THR A 255 11.48 8.63 -4.12
N THR A 256 11.65 7.33 -3.83
CA THR A 256 10.80 6.28 -4.39
C THR A 256 9.42 6.31 -3.75
N LEU A 257 9.34 6.40 -2.42
CA LEU A 257 8.07 6.46 -1.68
C LEU A 257 7.27 7.69 -2.07
N ASP A 258 7.94 8.82 -2.20
CA ASP A 258 7.37 10.08 -2.63
C ASP A 258 6.81 10.02 -4.06
N ARG A 259 7.55 9.39 -4.98
CA ARG A 259 7.11 9.16 -6.36
C ARG A 259 5.90 8.23 -6.42
N VAL A 260 5.87 7.16 -5.62
CA VAL A 260 4.74 6.24 -5.54
C VAL A 260 3.50 6.98 -5.04
N ALA A 261 3.60 7.67 -3.91
CA ALA A 261 2.51 8.44 -3.33
C ALA A 261 1.92 9.42 -4.34
N TYR A 262 2.77 10.28 -4.90
CA TYR A 262 2.33 11.32 -5.83
C TYR A 262 1.73 10.74 -7.13
N ARG A 263 2.35 9.72 -7.74
CA ARG A 263 1.84 9.14 -9.00
C ARG A 263 0.53 8.38 -8.80
N SER A 264 0.36 7.70 -7.66
CA SER A 264 -0.91 7.07 -7.34
C SER A 264 -2.00 8.13 -7.14
N ALA A 265 -1.73 9.19 -6.39
CA ALA A 265 -2.69 10.26 -6.14
C ALA A 265 -3.10 11.02 -7.41
N ILE A 266 -2.16 11.41 -8.26
CA ILE A 266 -2.47 12.21 -9.46
C ILE A 266 -3.30 11.43 -10.50
N VAL A 267 -3.17 10.10 -10.54
CA VAL A 267 -4.00 9.24 -11.40
C VAL A 267 -5.38 9.00 -10.77
N ALA A 268 -5.43 8.76 -9.46
CA ALA A 268 -6.67 8.41 -8.79
C ALA A 268 -7.59 9.63 -8.55
N PHE A 269 -7.03 10.82 -8.33
CA PHE A 269 -7.79 12.02 -7.95
C PHE A 269 -8.79 12.48 -9.03
N PRO A 270 -8.47 12.50 -10.34
CA PRO A 270 -9.46 12.80 -11.37
C PRO A 270 -10.61 11.78 -11.40
N VAL A 271 -10.29 10.49 -11.23
CA VAL A 271 -11.31 9.43 -11.18
C VAL A 271 -12.18 9.57 -9.92
N PHE A 272 -11.59 9.93 -8.78
CA PHE A 272 -12.33 10.21 -7.55
C PHE A 272 -13.23 11.45 -7.70
N THR A 273 -12.74 12.50 -8.36
CA THR A 273 -13.52 13.71 -8.67
C THR A 273 -14.71 13.37 -9.54
N PHE A 274 -14.50 12.59 -10.60
CA PHE A 274 -15.59 12.06 -11.42
C PHE A 274 -16.56 11.21 -10.59
N ALA A 275 -16.05 10.38 -9.68
CA ALA A 275 -16.89 9.57 -8.81
C ALA A 275 -17.80 10.43 -7.92
N VAL A 276 -17.31 11.52 -7.33
CA VAL A 276 -18.13 12.46 -6.54
C VAL A 276 -19.23 13.08 -7.40
N ILE A 277 -18.92 13.51 -8.62
CA ILE A 277 -19.90 14.06 -9.57
C ILE A 277 -20.95 13.01 -9.95
N ALA A 278 -20.51 11.81 -10.35
CA ALA A 278 -21.41 10.71 -10.70
C ALA A 278 -22.30 10.29 -9.51
N GLY A 279 -21.78 10.42 -8.28
CA GLY A 279 -22.55 10.18 -7.05
C GLY A 279 -23.68 11.20 -6.88
N ALA A 280 -23.41 12.47 -7.13
CA ALA A 280 -24.43 13.52 -7.11
C ALA A 280 -25.51 13.30 -8.18
N MET A 281 -25.13 12.83 -9.39
CA MET A 281 -26.10 12.48 -10.44
C MET A 281 -26.96 11.29 -10.04
N TRP A 282 -26.37 10.27 -9.41
CA TRP A 282 -27.14 9.14 -8.89
C TRP A 282 -28.08 9.57 -7.75
N ALA A 283 -27.64 10.46 -6.86
CA ALA A 283 -28.46 10.98 -5.76
C ALA A 283 -29.72 11.72 -6.26
N GLU A 284 -29.63 12.44 -7.38
CA GLU A 284 -30.78 13.08 -8.00
C GLU A 284 -31.81 12.06 -8.50
N VAL A 285 -31.34 11.01 -9.16
CA VAL A 285 -32.21 9.91 -9.63
C VAL A 285 -32.83 9.13 -8.46
N ALA A 286 -32.10 8.96 -7.37
CA ALA A 286 -32.54 8.14 -6.23
C ALA A 286 -33.44 8.88 -5.25
N TRP A 287 -33.16 10.15 -4.96
CA TRP A 287 -33.85 10.91 -3.91
C TRP A 287 -34.37 12.29 -4.36
N GLY A 288 -34.24 12.63 -5.65
CA GLY A 288 -34.71 13.91 -6.20
C GLY A 288 -33.82 15.12 -5.87
N ARG A 289 -32.60 14.91 -5.39
CA ARG A 289 -31.62 15.99 -5.10
C ARG A 289 -30.17 15.56 -5.35
N TYR A 290 -29.35 16.47 -5.86
CA TYR A 290 -27.93 16.18 -6.15
C TYR A 290 -27.05 16.01 -4.92
N TRP A 291 -27.40 16.66 -3.80
CA TRP A 291 -26.60 16.69 -2.58
C TRP A 291 -27.47 17.07 -1.40
N GLY A 292 -27.11 16.66 -0.19
CA GLY A 292 -27.85 16.93 1.04
C GLY A 292 -27.04 16.78 2.32
N TRP A 293 -25.71 16.80 2.23
CA TRP A 293 -24.79 16.87 3.38
C TRP A 293 -24.95 15.71 4.35
N ASP A 294 -25.36 14.53 3.86
CA ASP A 294 -25.36 13.36 4.72
C ASP A 294 -23.91 12.94 5.05
N PRO A 295 -23.72 12.09 6.07
CA PRO A 295 -22.38 11.75 6.53
C PRO A 295 -21.48 11.10 5.46
N LYS A 296 -22.03 10.37 4.46
CA LYS A 296 -21.22 9.83 3.36
C LYS A 296 -20.80 10.90 2.38
N GLU A 297 -21.76 11.71 1.93
CA GLU A 297 -21.51 12.85 1.04
C GLU A 297 -20.45 13.79 1.66
N THR A 298 -20.62 14.14 2.93
CA THR A 298 -19.68 15.00 3.67
C THR A 298 -18.29 14.37 3.78
N CYS A 299 -18.19 13.08 4.12
CA CYS A 299 -16.89 12.40 4.20
C CYS A 299 -16.20 12.26 2.83
N ALA A 300 -16.97 12.06 1.76
CA ALA A 300 -16.44 12.05 0.40
C ALA A 300 -15.86 13.42 0.01
N PHE A 301 -16.54 14.50 0.36
CA PHE A 301 -16.03 15.85 0.16
C PHE A 301 -14.76 16.13 0.99
N ILE A 302 -14.73 15.74 2.27
CA ILE A 302 -13.53 15.86 3.12
C ILE A 302 -12.34 15.08 2.51
N THR A 303 -12.58 13.87 2.03
CA THR A 303 -11.56 13.06 1.34
C THR A 303 -11.04 13.80 0.10
N TRP A 304 -11.94 14.36 -0.70
CA TRP A 304 -11.59 15.14 -1.88
C TRP A 304 -10.70 16.33 -1.51
N VAL A 305 -11.07 17.09 -0.47
CA VAL A 305 -10.30 18.25 0.02
C VAL A 305 -8.90 17.82 0.47
N PHE A 306 -8.75 16.73 1.22
CA PHE A 306 -7.42 16.27 1.64
C PHE A 306 -6.53 15.92 0.45
N TYR A 307 -7.03 15.21 -0.56
CA TYR A 307 -6.22 14.86 -1.72
C TYR A 307 -5.96 16.05 -2.66
N ALA A 308 -6.90 16.98 -2.79
CA ALA A 308 -6.69 18.25 -3.49
C ALA A 308 -5.60 19.08 -2.78
N ALA A 309 -5.69 19.23 -1.46
CA ALA A 309 -4.70 19.92 -0.64
C ALA A 309 -3.33 19.22 -0.70
N TYR A 310 -3.29 17.88 -0.73
CA TYR A 310 -2.06 17.12 -0.92
C TYR A 310 -1.40 17.45 -2.27
N LEU A 311 -2.15 17.36 -3.37
CA LEU A 311 -1.62 17.65 -4.71
C LEU A 311 -1.21 19.12 -4.85
N HIS A 312 -1.96 20.04 -4.25
CA HIS A 312 -1.61 21.46 -4.19
C HIS A 312 -0.32 21.70 -3.38
N ALA A 313 -0.22 21.15 -2.16
CA ALA A 313 0.97 21.23 -1.32
C ALA A 313 2.24 20.66 -2.01
N ARG A 314 2.06 19.71 -2.94
CA ARG A 314 3.15 19.16 -3.76
C ARG A 314 3.62 20.08 -4.88
N ALA A 315 2.73 20.94 -5.37
CA ALA A 315 3.03 21.99 -6.35
C ALA A 315 3.62 23.24 -5.68
N THR A 316 3.29 23.50 -4.41
CA THR A 316 3.73 24.69 -3.66
C THR A 316 5.15 24.54 -3.09
N ALA A 317 5.97 25.58 -3.25
CA ALA A 317 7.30 25.65 -2.66
C ALA A 317 7.23 25.56 -1.12
N GLY A 318 8.15 24.82 -0.49
CA GLY A 318 8.24 24.68 0.97
C GLY A 318 7.26 23.69 1.63
N TRP A 319 6.29 23.15 0.89
CA TRP A 319 5.30 22.17 1.42
C TRP A 319 5.63 20.71 1.11
N ARG A 320 6.68 20.45 0.34
CA ARG A 320 7.15 19.11 -0.02
C ARG A 320 7.68 18.32 1.19
N GLY A 321 7.76 17.00 1.02
CA GLY A 321 8.28 16.09 2.04
C GLY A 321 7.25 15.76 3.13
N SER A 322 7.65 15.83 4.40
CA SER A 322 6.83 15.31 5.51
C SER A 322 5.49 16.03 5.70
N ARG A 323 5.40 17.33 5.38
CA ARG A 323 4.15 18.10 5.50
C ARG A 323 3.09 17.57 4.52
N ALA A 324 3.41 17.51 3.23
CA ALA A 324 2.54 16.90 2.22
C ALA A 324 2.21 15.43 2.55
N ALA A 325 3.18 14.63 3.03
CA ALA A 325 2.91 13.24 3.40
C ALA A 325 1.83 13.12 4.49
N TRP A 326 1.83 13.99 5.51
CA TRP A 326 0.76 13.99 6.52
C TRP A 326 -0.63 14.30 5.94
N ILE A 327 -0.73 15.23 4.99
CA ILE A 327 -2.00 15.53 4.31
C ILE A 327 -2.54 14.30 3.58
N SER A 328 -1.68 13.56 2.86
CA SER A 328 -2.10 12.30 2.21
C SER A 328 -2.49 11.22 3.21
N VAL A 329 -1.86 11.17 4.39
CA VAL A 329 -2.25 10.23 5.47
C VAL A 329 -3.62 10.58 6.02
N LEU A 330 -3.94 11.86 6.21
CA LEU A 330 -5.29 12.29 6.60
C LEU A 330 -6.32 11.94 5.53
N GLY A 331 -5.97 12.07 4.25
CA GLY A 331 -6.78 11.59 3.13
C GLY A 331 -7.05 10.08 3.19
N LEU A 332 -6.03 9.27 3.49
CA LEU A 332 -6.20 7.82 3.71
C LEU A 332 -7.14 7.52 4.88
N VAL A 333 -6.94 8.18 6.02
CA VAL A 333 -7.80 8.00 7.19
C VAL A 333 -9.25 8.34 6.84
N SER A 334 -9.47 9.42 6.09
CA SER A 334 -10.80 9.82 5.63
C SER A 334 -11.44 8.79 4.68
N VAL A 335 -10.67 8.22 3.74
CA VAL A 335 -11.15 7.12 2.87
C VAL A 335 -11.60 5.91 3.70
N ILE A 336 -10.77 5.45 4.64
CA ILE A 336 -11.09 4.28 5.47
C ILE A 336 -12.26 4.56 6.42
N PHE A 337 -12.32 5.77 6.98
CA PHE A 337 -13.42 6.22 7.82
C PHE A 337 -14.75 6.23 7.04
N ASN A 338 -14.75 6.79 5.83
CA ASN A 338 -15.94 6.81 4.98
C ASN A 338 -16.38 5.38 4.58
N LEU A 339 -15.41 4.51 4.29
CA LEU A 339 -15.66 3.12 3.90
C LEU A 339 -16.32 2.30 5.01
N PHE A 340 -15.91 2.43 6.27
CA PHE A 340 -16.39 1.55 7.35
C PHE A 340 -17.23 2.27 8.40
N PHE A 341 -16.77 3.40 8.93
CA PHE A 341 -17.41 4.02 10.08
C PHE A 341 -18.80 4.53 9.72
N ILE A 342 -18.94 5.24 8.60
CA ILE A 342 -20.25 5.74 8.17
C ILE A 342 -21.20 4.59 7.82
N ASN A 343 -20.68 3.49 7.26
CA ASN A 343 -21.50 2.34 6.90
C ASN A 343 -21.95 1.49 8.09
N MET A 344 -21.16 1.42 9.17
CA MET A 344 -21.44 0.53 10.30
C MET A 344 -22.08 1.25 11.49
N VAL A 345 -21.80 2.54 11.67
CA VAL A 345 -22.16 3.28 12.91
C VAL A 345 -23.26 4.31 12.67
N VAL A 346 -23.40 4.81 11.45
CA VAL A 346 -24.36 5.87 11.13
C VAL A 346 -25.53 5.30 10.34
N SER A 347 -26.71 5.31 10.93
CA SER A 347 -27.96 5.07 10.22
C SER A 347 -28.26 6.27 9.30
N GLY A 348 -28.36 6.03 7.99
CA GLY A 348 -28.66 7.05 7.00
C GLY A 348 -29.15 6.45 5.68
N LEU A 349 -29.52 7.31 4.73
CA LEU A 349 -30.05 6.94 3.39
C LEU A 349 -29.11 6.04 2.56
N HIS A 350 -27.86 5.89 3.01
CA HIS A 350 -26.82 5.07 2.40
C HIS A 350 -26.42 3.84 3.22
N SER A 351 -27.19 3.47 4.25
CA SER A 351 -26.93 2.27 5.03
C SER A 351 -27.27 1.02 4.18
N TYR A 352 -26.29 0.58 3.40
CA TYR A 352 -26.33 -0.70 2.66
C TYR A 352 -25.79 -1.84 3.50
N ALA A 353 -25.70 -1.66 4.82
CA ALA A 353 -25.09 -2.64 5.70
C ALA A 353 -25.93 -3.93 5.79
N GLY A 354 -27.21 -3.91 5.43
CA GLY A 354 -28.08 -5.09 5.62
C GLY A 354 -28.11 -5.57 7.07
N LEU A 355 -27.76 -4.70 8.02
CA LEU A 355 -27.59 -5.01 9.45
C LEU A 355 -28.86 -4.70 10.27
N ASN A 356 -30.02 -4.61 9.63
CA ASN A 356 -31.30 -4.48 10.33
C ASN A 356 -32.22 -5.63 9.97
#